data_AF-A0A5A7Q765-F1
#
_entry.id   AF-A0A5A7Q765-F1
#
_cell.length_a   1.000
_cell.length_b   1.000
_cell.length_c   1.000
_cell.angle_alpha   90.00
_cell.angle_beta   90.00
_cell.angle_gamma   90.00
#
_symmetry.space_group_name_H-M   'P 1'
#
loop_
_entity.id
_entity.type
_entity.pdbx_description
1 polymer ?
#
loop_
_entity_poly.entity_id
_entity_poly.type
_entity_poly.pdbx_seq_one_letter_code
_entity_poly.pdbx_strand_id
1 'polypeptide(L)'
;LCGAVANVKECKLVKGSNGAPKTIRAITLTNQECHPLVISLWEDLAKKEGSILQNMIKDKPIVAITKITARKYNEEWQWQSSSASILIIQPTFKEAKLLKKMVFQDA
;
A
#
# COMPACT_ATOMS: atom_id res chain seq x y z
N LEU A 1 -0.91 2.16 -9.88
CA LEU A 1 -1.34 0.84 -9.38
C LEU A 1 -2.65 1.01 -8.61
N CYS A 2 -3.60 0.09 -8.74
CA CYS A 2 -4.86 0.09 -8.00
C CYS A 2 -5.11 -1.33 -7.43
N GLY A 3 -5.54 -1.45 -6.19
CA GLY A 3 -5.74 -2.74 -5.53
C GLY A 3 -6.60 -2.64 -4.27
N ALA A 4 -7.18 -3.76 -3.86
CA ALA A 4 -7.82 -3.88 -2.55
C ALA A 4 -6.75 -4.12 -1.48
N VAL A 5 -6.86 -3.47 -0.33
CA VAL A 5 -5.92 -3.69 0.77
C VAL A 5 -6.31 -4.97 1.50
N ALA A 6 -5.45 -5.98 1.42
CA ALA A 6 -5.66 -7.28 2.07
C ALA A 6 -4.99 -7.35 3.46
N ASN A 7 -3.89 -6.62 3.66
CA ASN A 7 -3.19 -6.57 4.95
C ASN A 7 -2.48 -5.24 5.15
N VAL A 8 -2.35 -4.81 6.40
CA VAL A 8 -1.58 -3.64 6.81
C VAL A 8 -0.76 -4.03 8.04
N LYS A 9 0.56 -4.04 7.91
CA LYS A 9 1.45 -4.31 9.05
C LYS A 9 1.52 -3.09 9.97
N GLU A 10 2.00 -3.32 11.20
CA GLU A 10 2.33 -2.24 12.12
C GLU A 10 3.42 -1.31 11.55
N CYS A 11 3.38 -0.06 12.00
CA CYS A 11 4.36 0.95 11.64
C CYS A 11 5.67 0.70 12.40
N LYS A 12 6.81 0.74 11.71
CA LYS A 12 8.14 0.47 12.29
C LYS A 12 9.08 1.63 12.04
N LEU A 13 10.01 1.84 12.97
CA LEU A 13 11.18 2.67 12.79
C LEU A 13 12.35 1.82 12.31
N VAL A 14 12.97 2.21 11.20
CA VAL A 14 14.13 1.55 10.61
C VAL A 14 15.24 2.57 10.37
N LYS A 15 16.48 2.11 10.34
CA LYS A 15 17.62 3.00 10.04
C LYS A 15 17.70 3.26 8.54
N GLY A 16 17.63 4.53 8.14
CA GLY A 16 17.82 4.96 6.75
C GLY A 16 19.28 4.82 6.31
N SER A 17 19.52 4.92 5.00
CA SER A 17 20.87 4.84 4.41
C SER A 17 21.82 5.95 4.88
N ASN A 18 21.27 7.10 5.29
CA ASN A 18 22.01 8.22 5.88
C ASN A 18 22.15 8.09 7.41
N GLY A 19 21.75 6.97 7.99
CA GLY A 19 21.75 6.73 9.44
C GLY A 19 20.57 7.35 10.20
N ALA A 20 19.80 8.24 9.57
CA ALA A 20 18.63 8.84 10.19
C ALA A 20 17.47 7.82 10.32
N PRO A 21 16.70 7.86 11.42
CA PRO A 21 15.54 6.99 11.58
C PRO A 21 14.48 7.33 10.52
N LYS A 22 13.93 6.29 9.91
CA LYS A 22 12.87 6.36 8.90
C LYS A 22 11.69 5.52 9.32
N THR A 23 10.50 6.00 9.00
CA THR A 23 9.28 5.26 9.33
C THR A 23 8.82 4.44 8.13
N ILE A 24 8.48 3.17 8.35
CA ILE A 24 8.04 2.24 7.32
C ILE A 24 6.79 1.49 7.76
N ARG A 25 5.87 1.26 6.83
CA ARG A 25 4.70 0.40 7.03
C ARG A 25 4.43 -0.40 5.76
N ALA A 26 4.34 -1.72 5.87
CA ALA A 26 4.04 -2.56 4.72
C ALA A 26 2.52 -2.75 4.56
N ILE A 27 2.04 -2.58 3.34
CA ILE A 27 0.67 -2.91 2.93
C ILE A 27 0.71 -4.03 1.88
N THR A 28 -0.28 -4.91 1.90
CA THR A 28 -0.48 -5.92 0.86
C THR A 28 -1.70 -5.51 0.04
N LEU A 29 -1.48 -5.29 -1.25
CA LEU A 29 -2.55 -5.05 -2.21
C LEU A 29 -2.86 -6.34 -2.96
N THR A 30 -4.13 -6.57 -3.25
CA THR A 30 -4.57 -7.64 -4.15
C THR A 30 -5.29 -7.06 -5.35
N ASN A 31 -5.06 -7.66 -6.52
CA ASN A 31 -5.82 -7.40 -7.74
C ASN A 31 -7.01 -8.38 -7.85
N GLN A 32 -7.70 -8.36 -8.99
CA GLN A 32 -8.84 -9.26 -9.28
C GLN A 32 -8.45 -10.75 -9.29
N GLU A 33 -7.17 -11.06 -9.56
CA GLU A 33 -6.65 -12.42 -9.61
C GLU A 33 -6.16 -12.92 -8.23
N CYS A 34 -6.42 -12.16 -7.16
CA CYS A 34 -5.93 -12.41 -5.81
C CYS A 34 -4.39 -12.48 -5.70
N HIS A 35 -3.65 -11.99 -6.69
CA HIS A 35 -2.19 -11.93 -6.61
C HIS A 35 -1.74 -10.87 -5.60
N PRO A 36 -1.05 -11.25 -4.52
CA PRO A 36 -0.63 -10.31 -3.49
C PRO A 36 0.60 -9.53 -3.95
N LEU A 37 0.55 -8.21 -3.78
CA LEU A 37 1.65 -7.30 -4.01
C LEU A 37 1.94 -6.52 -2.73
N VAL A 38 3.10 -6.78 -2.14
CA VAL A 38 3.55 -6.08 -0.92
C VAL A 38 4.23 -4.78 -1.31
N ILE A 39 3.80 -3.68 -0.69
CA ILE A 39 4.35 -2.34 -0.88
C ILE A 39 4.74 -1.76 0.46
N SER A 40 5.98 -1.29 0.55
CA SER A 40 6.47 -0.52 1.68
C SER A 40 6.10 0.96 1.53
N LEU A 41 5.22 1.45 2.39
CA LEU A 41 4.97 2.88 2.58
C LEU A 41 6.05 3.47 3.47
N TRP A 42 6.55 4.65 3.11
CA TRP A 42 7.61 5.35 3.83
C TRP A 42 7.14 6.70 4.38
N GLU A 43 7.70 7.09 5.51
CA GLU A 43 7.54 8.39 6.17
C GLU A 43 6.06 8.79 6.35
N ASP A 44 5.65 9.90 5.74
CA ASP A 44 4.31 10.45 5.86
C ASP A 44 3.23 9.47 5.41
N LEU A 45 3.45 8.78 4.29
CA LEU A 45 2.50 7.77 3.80
C LEU A 45 2.35 6.61 4.78
N ALA A 46 3.42 6.23 5.49
CA ALA A 46 3.38 5.17 6.49
C ALA A 46 2.58 5.58 7.74
N LYS A 47 2.70 6.85 8.15
CA LYS A 47 2.09 7.40 9.37
C LYS A 47 0.65 7.84 9.16
N LYS A 48 0.33 8.47 8.03
CA LYS A 48 -0.97 9.07 7.73
C LYS A 48 -1.88 8.05 7.05
N GLU A 49 -1.76 7.88 5.73
CA GLU A 49 -2.59 6.98 4.94
C GLU A 49 -2.47 5.53 5.44
N GLY A 50 -1.26 5.09 5.77
CA GLY A 50 -1.02 3.77 6.33
C GLY A 50 -1.79 3.49 7.63
N SER A 51 -1.96 4.50 8.50
CA SER A 51 -2.76 4.34 9.72
C SER A 51 -4.26 4.38 9.44
N ILE A 52 -4.71 5.21 8.49
CA ILE A 52 -6.11 5.20 8.01
C ILE A 52 -6.45 3.80 7.47
N LEU A 53 -5.59 3.22 6.63
CA LEU A 53 -5.78 1.89 6.07
C LEU A 53 -5.80 0.79 7.14
N GLN A 54 -4.98 0.92 8.18
CA GLN A 54 -5.00 -0.04 9.30
C GLN A 54 -6.37 -0.04 10.00
N ASN A 55 -6.95 1.13 10.22
CA ASN A 55 -8.25 1.27 10.89
C ASN A 55 -9.42 0.79 10.00
N MET A 56 -9.29 0.94 8.69
CA MET A 56 -10.33 0.59 7.72
C MET A 56 -10.17 -0.82 7.12
N ILE A 57 -9.20 -1.62 7.57
CA ILE A 57 -8.85 -2.88 6.89
C ILE A 57 -10.04 -3.86 6.77
N LYS A 58 -10.94 -3.85 7.75
CA LYS A 58 -12.16 -4.67 7.76
C LYS A 58 -13.10 -4.33 6.59
N ASP A 59 -13.05 -3.09 6.11
CA ASP A 59 -13.86 -2.61 4.98
C ASP A 59 -13.24 -2.94 3.62
N LYS A 60 -12.13 -3.71 3.58
CA LYS A 60 -11.37 -4.06 2.37
C LYS A 60 -11.17 -2.85 1.44
N PRO A 61 -10.52 -1.77 1.92
CA PRO A 61 -10.50 -0.50 1.20
C PRO A 61 -9.77 -0.67 -0.14
N ILE A 62 -10.31 -0.07 -1.20
CA ILE A 62 -9.62 0.05 -2.48
C ILE A 62 -8.69 1.25 -2.42
N VAL A 63 -7.45 1.09 -2.87
CA VAL A 63 -6.47 2.19 -2.97
C VAL A 63 -5.90 2.28 -4.36
N ALA A 64 -5.56 3.50 -4.76
CA ALA A 64 -4.68 3.75 -5.89
C ALA A 64 -3.38 4.38 -5.37
N ILE A 65 -2.25 3.88 -5.85
CA ILE A 65 -0.94 4.45 -5.55
C ILE A 65 -0.16 4.72 -6.83
N THR A 66 0.45 5.90 -6.88
CA THR A 66 1.27 6.37 -8.00
C THR A 66 2.75 6.42 -7.62
N LYS A 67 3.62 6.40 -8.64
CA LYS A 67 5.08 6.55 -8.49
C LYS A 67 5.68 5.58 -7.45
N ILE A 68 5.36 4.29 -7.59
CA ILE A 68 6.02 3.22 -6.84
C ILE A 68 7.37 2.92 -7.51
N THR A 69 8.39 2.66 -6.69
CA THR A 69 9.72 2.28 -7.15
C THR A 69 10.00 0.83 -6.77
N ALA A 70 10.57 0.07 -7.71
CA ALA A 70 11.19 -1.23 -7.42
C ALA A 70 12.64 -1.00 -6.99
N ARG A 71 13.04 -1.55 -5.84
CA ARG A 71 14.44 -1.54 -5.40
C ARG A 71 14.87 -2.94 -5.01
N LYS A 72 16.07 -3.33 -5.45
CA LYS A 72 16.68 -4.60 -5.03
C LYS A 72 17.25 -4.46 -3.62
N TYR A 73 16.84 -5.32 -2.70
CA TYR A 73 17.36 -5.41 -1.33
C TYR A 73 17.58 -6.89 -0.98
N ASN A 74 18.79 -7.27 -0.58
CA ASN A 74 19.19 -8.67 -0.38
C ASN A 74 18.78 -9.57 -1.56
N GLU A 75 19.09 -9.13 -2.77
CA GLU A 75 18.78 -9.80 -4.03
C GLU A 75 17.29 -9.92 -4.39
N GLU A 76 16.38 -9.51 -3.51
CA GLU A 76 14.94 -9.51 -3.74
C GLU A 76 14.44 -8.14 -4.21
N TRP A 77 13.49 -8.14 -5.14
CA TRP A 77 12.80 -6.93 -5.57
C TRP A 77 11.73 -6.52 -4.55
N GLN A 78 11.86 -5.30 -4.03
CA GLN A 78 10.89 -4.72 -3.11
C GLN A 78 10.23 -3.50 -3.73
N TRP A 79 8.91 -3.44 -3.63
CA TRP A 79 8.12 -2.31 -4.07
C TRP A 79 7.95 -1.32 -2.93
N GLN A 80 8.22 -0.05 -3.20
CA GLN A 80 8.18 0.98 -2.17
C GLN A 80 7.65 2.31 -2.69
N SER A 81 7.01 3.06 -1.80
CA SER A 81 6.67 4.45 -2.04
C SER A 81 7.93 5.34 -2.00
N SER A 82 7.82 6.52 -2.59
CA SER A 82 8.79 7.61 -2.51
C SER A 82 8.09 8.87 -1.98
N SER A 83 8.83 9.95 -1.79
CA SER A 83 8.25 11.26 -1.45
C SER A 83 7.35 11.83 -2.55
N ALA A 84 7.46 11.35 -3.79
CA ALA A 84 6.60 11.73 -4.91
C ALA A 84 5.39 10.80 -5.10
N SER A 85 5.26 9.76 -4.27
CA SER A 85 4.11 8.86 -4.33
C SER A 85 2.87 9.52 -3.76
N ILE A 86 1.73 9.28 -4.42
CA ILE A 86 0.42 9.68 -3.92
C ILE A 86 -0.40 8.42 -3.70
N LEU A 87 -0.97 8.27 -2.51
CA LEU A 87 -1.90 7.20 -2.16
C LEU A 87 -3.30 7.80 -2.00
N ILE A 88 -4.24 7.33 -2.83
CA ILE A 88 -5.64 7.73 -2.79
C ILE A 88 -6.44 6.57 -2.22
N ILE A 89 -7.14 6.82 -1.12
CA ILE A 89 -8.03 5.86 -0.47
C ILE A 89 -9.43 5.99 -1.07
N GLN A 90 -10.06 4.88 -1.41
CA GLN A 90 -11.36 4.79 -2.09
C GLN A 90 -11.51 5.73 -3.29
N PRO A 91 -10.65 5.61 -4.31
CA PRO A 91 -10.75 6.42 -5.50
C PRO A 91 -12.08 6.18 -6.25
N THR A 92 -12.57 7.22 -6.94
CA THR A 92 -13.90 7.23 -7.56
C THR A 92 -13.90 6.94 -9.07
N PHE A 93 -12.74 6.64 -9.66
CA PHE A 93 -12.61 6.27 -11.07
C PHE A 93 -13.20 4.86 -11.35
N LYS A 94 -13.44 4.58 -12.64
CA LYS A 94 -14.22 3.43 -13.09
C LYS A 94 -13.63 2.10 -12.62
N GLU A 95 -12.32 1.92 -12.79
CA GLU A 95 -11.60 0.68 -12.48
C GLU A 95 -11.63 0.36 -10.98
N ALA A 96 -11.52 1.38 -10.12
CA ALA A 96 -11.63 1.20 -8.67
C ALA A 96 -13.04 0.77 -8.23
N LYS A 97 -14.08 1.34 -8.86
CA LYS A 97 -15.47 0.93 -8.62
C LYS A 97 -15.73 -0.50 -9.06
N LEU A 98 -15.17 -0.91 -10.20
CA LEU A 98 -15.27 -2.29 -10.69
C LEU A 98 -14.57 -3.27 -9.74
N LEU A 99 -13.34 -2.97 -9.33
CA LEU A 99 -12.60 -3.78 -8.36
C LEU A 99 -13.35 -3.90 -7.02
N LYS A 100 -13.92 -2.79 -6.53
CA LYS A 100 -14.77 -2.81 -5.33
C LYS A 100 -15.96 -3.74 -5.48
N LYS A 101 -16.67 -3.72 -6.61
CA LYS A 101 -17.82 -4.63 -6.79
C LYS A 101 -17.40 -6.09 -6.73
N MET A 102 -16.30 -6.46 -7.39
CA MET A 102 -15.82 -7.84 -7.45
C MET A 102 -15.37 -8.36 -6.09
N VAL A 103 -14.53 -7.59 -5.38
CA VAL A 103 -14.01 -7.96 -4.04
C VAL A 103 -15.12 -8.16 -2.99
N PHE A 104 -16.27 -7.49 -3.18
CA PHE A 104 -17.43 -7.60 -2.30
C PHE A 104 -18.48 -8.62 -2.78
N GLN A 105 -18.38 -9.11 -4.02
CA GLN A 105 -19.24 -10.18 -4.54
C GLN A 105 -18.73 -11.58 -4.17
N ASP A 106 -17.42 -11.72 -3.94
CA ASP A 106 -16.77 -12.96 -3.47
C ASP A 106 -16.69 -13.07 -1.92
N ALA A 107 -17.51 -12.31 -1.18
CA ALA A 107 -17.46 -12.18 0.29
C ALA A 107 -18.69 -12.80 0.98
#